data_AF-A0A4R2JBZ6-F1
#
_entry.id   AF-A0A4R2JBZ6-F1
#
_cell.length_a   1.000
_cell.length_b   1.000
_cell.length_c   1.000
_cell.angle_alpha   90.00
_cell.angle_beta   90.00
_cell.angle_gamma   90.00
#
_symmetry.space_group_name_H-M   'P 1'
#
loop_
_entity.id
_entity.type
_entity.pdbx_description
1 polymer ?
#
loop_
_entity_poly.entity_id
_entity_poly.type
_entity_poly.pdbx_seq_one_letter_code
_entity_poly.pdbx_strand_id
1 'polypeptide(L)'
;MIITVVITLFCLILVQIYIDLTLFNAMEKIVKTMQAYKVTLNFDHTFITWNLRINLFLLIIFLFLFAAVFLYYKIKQEEGC
;
A
#
# COMPACT_ATOMS: atom_id res chain seq x y z
N MET A 1 -8.58 -6.09 21.25
CA MET A 1 -7.12 -6.03 21.02
C MET A 1 -6.72 -6.52 19.64
N ILE A 2 -6.99 -7.77 19.26
CA ILE A 2 -6.57 -8.33 17.95
C ILE A 2 -7.16 -7.56 16.76
N ILE A 3 -8.46 -7.26 16.78
CA ILE A 3 -9.14 -6.49 15.72
C ILE A 3 -8.52 -5.08 15.58
N THR A 4 -8.23 -4.44 16.71
CA THR A 4 -7.62 -3.10 16.76
C THR A 4 -6.23 -3.11 16.11
N VAL A 5 -5.41 -4.12 16.41
CA VAL A 5 -4.08 -4.30 15.82
C VAL A 5 -4.15 -4.51 14.31
N VAL A 6 -5.10 -5.32 13.84
CA VAL A 6 -5.36 -5.57 12.41
C VAL A 6 -5.74 -4.26 11.70
N ILE A 7 -6.65 -3.48 12.27
CA ILE A 7 -7.05 -2.18 11.70
C ILE A 7 -5.87 -1.21 11.65
N THR A 8 -5.08 -1.10 12.73
CA THR A 8 -3.91 -0.22 12.75
C THR A 8 -2.87 -0.62 11.70
N LEU A 9 -2.58 -1.91 11.55
CA LEU A 9 -1.70 -2.43 10.49
C LEU A 9 -2.22 -2.08 9.10
N PHE A 10 -3.52 -2.23 8.85
CA PHE A 10 -4.13 -1.85 7.58
C PHE A 10 -3.96 -0.37 7.27
N CYS A 11 -4.22 0.50 8.25
CA CYS A 11 -4.00 1.94 8.11
C CYS A 11 -2.53 2.28 7.80
N LEU A 12 -1.58 1.62 8.46
CA LEU A 12 -0.15 1.83 8.20
C LEU A 12 0.24 1.46 6.77
N ILE A 13 -0.27 0.35 6.23
CA ILE A 13 -0.02 -0.07 4.84
C ILE A 13 -0.59 0.96 3.86
N LEU A 14 -1.83 1.44 4.09
CA LEU A 14 -2.43 2.48 3.23
C LEU A 14 -1.62 3.78 3.25
N VAL A 15 -1.15 4.19 4.42
CA VAL A 15 -0.29 5.38 4.57
C VAL A 15 1.02 5.18 3.81
N GLN A 16 1.66 4.01 3.90
CA GLN A 16 2.88 3.72 3.13
C GLN A 16 2.64 3.82 1.61
N ILE A 17 1.56 3.21 1.10
CA ILE A 17 1.20 3.28 -0.32
C ILE A 17 1.00 4.74 -0.75
N TYR A 18 0.30 5.54 0.06
CA TYR A 18 0.07 6.95 -0.22
C TYR A 18 1.38 7.75 -0.28
N ILE A 19 2.30 7.50 0.65
CA ILE A 19 3.62 8.14 0.68
C ILE A 19 4.43 7.76 -0.56
N ASP A 20 4.49 6.46 -0.91
CA ASP A 20 5.22 5.96 -2.08
C ASP A 20 4.70 6.61 -3.38
N LEU A 21 3.37 6.71 -3.56
CA LEU A 21 2.73 7.39 -4.70
C LEU A 21 3.05 8.88 -4.75
N THR A 22 3.01 9.55 -3.60
CA THR A 22 3.29 10.99 -3.50
C THR A 22 4.76 11.28 -3.84
N LEU A 23 5.69 10.46 -3.35
CA LEU A 23 7.11 10.52 -3.69
C LEU A 23 7.34 10.30 -5.18
N PHE A 24 6.69 9.30 -5.78
CA PHE A 24 6.80 9.02 -7.21
C PHE A 24 6.36 10.24 -8.06
N ASN A 25 5.20 10.81 -7.76
CA ASN A 25 4.69 12.00 -8.46
C ASN A 25 5.58 13.24 -8.26
N ALA A 26 6.07 13.44 -7.03
CA ALA A 26 6.98 14.56 -6.74
C ALA A 26 8.30 14.42 -7.53
N MET A 27 8.86 13.22 -7.59
CA MET A 27 10.06 12.94 -8.37
C MET A 27 9.84 13.15 -9.87
N GLU A 28 8.73 12.68 -10.42
CA GLU A 28 8.40 12.90 -11.83
C GLU A 28 8.30 14.40 -12.16
N LYS A 29 7.70 15.19 -11.26
CA LYS A 29 7.61 16.64 -11.40
C LYS A 29 8.99 17.31 -11.34
N ILE A 30 9.87 16.85 -10.45
CA ILE A 30 11.26 17.35 -10.35
C ILE A 30 12.03 17.01 -11.63
N VAL A 31 11.95 15.78 -12.13
CA VAL A 31 12.60 15.36 -13.38
C VAL A 31 12.13 16.22 -14.55
N LYS A 32 10.82 16.42 -14.70
CA LYS A 32 10.25 17.29 -15.76
C LYS A 32 10.73 18.73 -15.64
N THR A 33 10.80 19.25 -14.43
CA THR A 33 11.29 20.62 -14.18
C THR A 33 12.78 20.73 -14.53
N MET A 34 13.61 19.79 -14.12
CA MET A 34 15.05 19.77 -14.40
C MET A 34 15.36 19.58 -15.90
N GLN A 35 14.57 18.76 -16.60
CA GLN A 35 14.65 18.62 -18.06
C GLN A 35 14.37 19.93 -18.78
N ALA A 36 13.45 20.77 -18.27
CA ALA A 36 13.19 22.09 -18.83
C ALA A 36 14.42 23.02 -18.71
N TYR A 37 15.28 22.81 -17.70
CA TYR A 37 16.56 23.49 -17.54
C TYR A 37 17.74 22.79 -18.26
N LYS A 38 17.47 21.81 -19.13
CA LYS A 38 18.47 20.97 -19.82
C LYS A 38 19.38 20.16 -18.89
N VAL A 39 18.94 19.91 -17.65
CA VAL A 39 19.64 19.04 -16.70
C VAL A 39 18.99 17.65 -16.75
N THR A 40 19.75 16.65 -17.18
CA THR A 40 19.32 15.25 -17.16
C THR A 40 19.58 14.65 -15.78
N LEU A 41 18.51 14.48 -15.01
CA LEU A 41 18.52 13.75 -13.75
C LEU A 41 17.98 12.33 -13.99
N ASN A 42 18.87 11.34 -13.97
CA ASN A 42 18.49 9.94 -13.92
C ASN A 42 18.18 9.58 -12.47
N PHE A 43 16.93 9.76 -12.07
CA PHE A 43 16.43 9.21 -10.82
C PHE A 43 16.10 7.73 -11.00
N ASP A 44 16.68 6.89 -10.15
CA ASP A 44 16.36 5.48 -10.12
C ASP A 44 14.99 5.26 -9.48
N HIS A 45 13.96 5.17 -10.33
CA HIS A 45 12.60 4.88 -9.90
C HIS A 45 12.42 3.44 -9.42
N THR A 46 13.40 2.56 -9.62
CA THR A 46 13.29 1.12 -9.36
C THR A 46 12.94 0.86 -7.90
N PHE A 47 13.57 1.56 -6.96
CA PHE A 47 13.33 1.36 -5.53
C PHE A 47 11.88 1.67 -5.11
N ILE A 48 11.36 2.83 -5.48
CA ILE A 48 9.99 3.25 -5.12
C ILE A 48 8.96 2.36 -5.80
N THR A 49 9.18 2.03 -7.08
CA THR A 49 8.26 1.18 -7.84
C THR A 49 8.22 -0.24 -7.26
N TRP A 50 9.36 -0.75 -6.77
CA TRP A 50 9.44 -2.06 -6.13
C TRP A 50 8.75 -2.07 -4.75
N ASN A 51 8.95 -1.00 -3.96
CA ASN A 51 8.28 -0.83 -2.67
C ASN A 51 6.76 -0.74 -2.82
N LEU A 52 6.29 0.03 -3.81
CA LEU A 52 4.86 0.16 -4.14
C LEU A 52 4.25 -1.19 -4.52
N ARG A 53 4.94 -2.00 -5.35
CA ARG A 53 4.47 -3.34 -5.76
C ARG A 53 4.34 -4.27 -4.56
N ILE A 54 5.31 -4.25 -3.64
CA ILE A 54 5.29 -5.08 -2.42
C ILE A 54 4.16 -4.64 -1.49
N ASN A 55 4.00 -3.34 -1.25
CA ASN A 55 2.93 -2.82 -0.39
C ASN A 55 1.53 -3.11 -0.96
N LEU A 56 1.35 -2.99 -2.28
CA LEU A 56 0.11 -3.39 -2.96
C LEU A 56 -0.16 -4.89 -2.85
N PHE A 57 0.88 -5.72 -3.01
CA PHE A 57 0.74 -7.18 -2.87
C PHE A 57 0.37 -7.59 -1.44
N LEU A 58 1.01 -6.99 -0.43
CA LEU A 58 0.68 -7.15 0.99
C LEU A 58 -0.76 -6.73 1.28
N LEU A 59 -1.22 -5.61 0.71
CA LEU A 59 -2.60 -5.14 0.86
C LEU A 59 -3.61 -6.18 0.33
N ILE A 60 -3.33 -6.80 -0.82
CA ILE A 60 -4.20 -7.84 -1.41
C ILE A 60 -4.27 -9.06 -0.49
N ILE A 61 -3.12 -9.57 -0.02
CA ILE A 61 -3.07 -10.71 0.90
C ILE A 61 -3.86 -10.40 2.19
N PHE A 62 -3.71 -9.19 2.70
CA PHE A 62 -4.39 -8.75 3.91
C PHE A 62 -5.92 -8.72 3.73
N LEU A 63 -6.41 -8.23 2.58
CA LEU A 63 -7.84 -8.25 2.25
C LEU A 63 -8.40 -9.67 2.19
N PHE A 64 -7.66 -10.63 1.61
CA PHE A 64 -8.06 -12.03 1.60
C PHE A 64 -8.14 -12.64 3.01
N LEU A 65 -7.14 -12.38 3.85
CA LEU A 65 -7.14 -12.83 5.25
C LEU A 65 -8.31 -12.22 6.04
N PHE A 66 -8.56 -10.94 5.86
CA PHE A 66 -9.68 -10.26 6.52
C PHE A 66 -11.03 -10.84 6.08
N ALA A 67 -11.22 -11.07 4.78
CA ALA A 67 -12.43 -11.68 4.24
C ALA A 67 -12.63 -13.11 4.78
N ALA A 68 -11.57 -13.92 4.85
CA ALA A 68 -11.62 -15.27 5.39
C ALA A 68 -12.01 -15.29 6.88
N VAL A 69 -11.43 -14.39 7.68
CA VAL A 69 -11.77 -14.22 9.10
C VAL A 69 -13.23 -13.79 9.26
N PHE A 70 -13.68 -12.81 8.47
CA PHE A 70 -15.07 -12.35 8.50
C PHE A 70 -16.05 -13.47 8.13
N LEU A 71 -15.76 -14.24 7.07
CA LEU A 71 -16.57 -15.36 6.64
C LEU A 71 -16.65 -16.45 7.72
N TYR A 72 -15.53 -16.77 8.37
CA TYR A 72 -15.47 -17.72 9.48
C TYR A 72 -16.36 -17.30 10.65
N TYR A 73 -16.28 -16.03 11.07
CA TYR A 73 -17.15 -15.51 12.13
C TYR A 73 -18.63 -15.57 11.76
N LYS A 74 -18.96 -15.29 10.49
CA LYS A 74 -20.34 -15.39 10.00
C LYS A 74 -20.87 -16.82 10.07
N ILE A 75 -20.10 -17.80 9.56
CA ILE A 75 -20.48 -19.22 9.58
C ILE A 75 -20.68 -19.70 11.02
N LYS A 76 -19.76 -19.34 11.94
CA LYS A 76 -19.86 -19.73 13.35
C LYS A 76 -21.07 -19.09 14.06
N GLN A 77 -21.56 -17.95 13.58
CA GLN A 77 -22.78 -17.31 14.09
C GLN A 77 -24.05 -18.08 13.68
N GLU A 78 -24.03 -18.75 12.52
CA GLU A 78 -25.17 -19.53 12.00
C GLU A 78 -25.26 -20.93 12.64
N GLU A 79 -24.15 -21.51 13.09
CA GLU A 79 -24.12 -22.81 13.79
C GLU A 79 -24.52 -22.75 15.28
N GLY A 80 -24.62 -21.55 15.86
CA GLY A 80 -24.89 -21.33 17.28
C GLY A 80 -26.36 -21.09 17.65
N CYS A 81 -27.31 -21.36 16.75
CA CYS A 81 -28.75 -21.16 16.98
C CYS A 81 -29.51 -22.48 17.14
#